data_AF-A0A7X7FT58-F1
#
_entry.id   AF-A0A7X7FT58-F1
#
_cell.length_a   1.000
_cell.length_b   1.000
_cell.length_c   1.000
_cell.angle_alpha   90.00
_cell.angle_beta   90.00
_cell.angle_gamma   90.00
#
_symmetry.space_group_name_H-M   'P 1'
#
loop_
_entity.id
_entity.type
_entity.pdbx_description
1 polymer ?
#
loop_
_entity_poly.entity_id
_entity_poly.type
_entity_poly.pdbx_seq_one_letter_code
_entity_poly.pdbx_strand_id
1 'polypeptide(L)'
;YIRNPKADFRALVYDDAGILRISGAKGAPVALPEGEWRLLSYTIDLTAASQPATKPAEKPARKGGLFRRLFSSVAGSDDGDSISTPRPTMISAAGTRDYKPVTVKKGETVELPFGPPYKPAVRVEEWRRSKDRAELSMVLTGSAGEICTDLRVKGNQPDAPTFAIVAPDGEVIERGKFEYG
;
A
#
# COMPACT_ATOMS: atom_id res chain seq x y z
N TYR A 1 -22.48 3.44 2.50
CA TYR A 1 -21.16 3.94 2.08
C TYR A 1 -20.09 3.41 3.03
N ILE A 2 -18.85 3.35 2.56
CA ILE A 2 -17.68 3.14 3.42
C ILE A 2 -16.76 4.36 3.36
N ARG A 3 -15.85 4.49 4.31
CA ARG A 3 -14.72 5.44 4.24
C ARG A 3 -13.47 4.83 4.86
N ASN A 4 -12.30 5.26 4.41
CA ASN A 4 -11.03 4.99 5.09
C ASN A 4 -10.32 6.33 5.36
N PRO A 5 -10.04 6.69 6.63
CA PRO A 5 -9.48 8.00 6.97
C PRO A 5 -7.96 8.10 6.78
N LYS A 6 -7.29 7.01 6.38
CA LYS A 6 -5.82 6.92 6.44
C LYS A 6 -5.15 7.55 5.24
N ALA A 7 -5.58 7.21 4.02
CA ALA A 7 -4.95 7.68 2.79
C ALA A 7 -5.87 7.44 1.58
N ASP A 8 -5.42 7.91 0.42
CA ASP A 8 -6.00 7.51 -0.86
C ASP A 8 -5.67 6.04 -1.13
N PHE A 9 -6.66 5.30 -1.64
CA PHE A 9 -6.54 3.86 -1.75
C PHE A 9 -7.25 3.28 -2.97
N ARG A 10 -6.82 2.07 -3.33
CA ARG A 10 -7.52 1.11 -4.17
C ARG A 10 -7.61 -0.19 -3.37
N ALA A 11 -8.79 -0.79 -3.27
CA ALA A 11 -8.99 -2.02 -2.52
C ALA A 11 -9.88 -3.01 -3.26
N LEU A 12 -9.68 -4.28 -2.96
CA LEU A 12 -10.60 -5.37 -3.26
C LEU A 12 -11.30 -5.76 -1.96
N VAL A 13 -12.62 -5.78 -1.99
CA VAL A 13 -13.46 -6.26 -0.90
C VAL A 13 -14.30 -7.42 -1.38
N TYR A 14 -14.72 -8.29 -0.47
CA TYR A 14 -15.51 -9.46 -0.82
C TYR A 14 -16.59 -9.75 0.23
N ASP A 15 -17.64 -10.37 -0.24
CA ASP A 15 -18.71 -11.00 0.54
C ASP A 15 -18.97 -12.40 -0.02
N ASP A 16 -20.10 -13.01 0.35
CA ASP A 16 -20.47 -14.34 -0.15
C ASP A 16 -20.95 -14.31 -1.62
N ALA A 17 -21.28 -13.13 -2.17
CA ALA A 17 -21.74 -12.96 -3.55
C ALA A 17 -20.59 -12.70 -4.53
N GLY A 18 -19.44 -12.17 -4.07
CA GLY A 18 -18.25 -12.05 -4.88
C GLY A 18 -17.25 -10.99 -4.41
N ILE A 19 -16.48 -10.47 -5.38
CA ILE A 19 -15.41 -9.49 -5.13
C ILE A 19 -15.76 -8.18 -5.83
N LEU A 20 -15.66 -7.06 -5.11
CA LEU A 20 -15.78 -5.72 -5.67
C LEU A 20 -14.46 -4.96 -5.54
N ARG A 21 -14.16 -4.18 -6.58
CA ARG A 21 -13.07 -3.21 -6.56
C ARG A 21 -13.62 -1.84 -6.16
N ILE A 22 -12.96 -1.21 -5.19
CA ILE A 22 -13.27 0.14 -4.73
C ILE A 22 -12.01 1.02 -4.76
N SER A 23 -12.22 2.32 -4.91
CA SER A 23 -11.18 3.33 -4.77
C SER A 23 -11.74 4.55 -4.07
N GLY A 24 -10.96 5.16 -3.19
CA GLY A 24 -11.40 6.31 -2.42
C GLY A 24 -10.27 7.27 -2.11
N ALA A 25 -10.60 8.55 -2.01
CA ALA A 25 -9.71 9.54 -1.42
C ALA A 25 -9.79 9.46 0.11
N LYS A 26 -8.74 9.94 0.80
CA LYS A 26 -8.65 9.96 2.26
C LYS A 26 -9.90 10.55 2.90
N GLY A 27 -10.62 9.71 3.66
CA GLY A 27 -11.81 10.09 4.43
C GLY A 27 -13.09 10.32 3.61
N ALA A 28 -13.01 10.31 2.28
CA ALA A 28 -14.16 10.52 1.42
C ALA A 28 -15.08 9.27 1.42
N PRO A 29 -16.42 9.43 1.39
CA PRO A 29 -17.34 8.33 1.24
C PRO A 29 -17.18 7.62 -0.11
N VAL A 30 -17.20 6.29 -0.08
CA VAL A 30 -17.18 5.42 -1.26
C VAL A 30 -18.45 4.57 -1.26
N ALA A 31 -19.12 4.50 -2.41
CA ALA A 31 -20.31 3.67 -2.56
C ALA A 31 -19.93 2.18 -2.48
N LEU A 32 -20.67 1.43 -1.68
CA LEU A 32 -20.58 -0.01 -1.55
C LEU A 32 -22.00 -0.51 -1.25
N PRO A 33 -22.47 -1.62 -1.87
CA PRO A 33 -23.80 -2.17 -1.60
C PRO A 33 -23.98 -2.52 -0.12
N GLU A 34 -25.24 -2.56 0.31
CA GLU A 34 -25.60 -3.08 1.62
C GLU A 34 -25.16 -4.54 1.75
N GLY A 35 -24.58 -4.91 2.90
CA GLY A 35 -24.02 -6.25 3.10
C GLY A 35 -22.88 -6.28 4.11
N GLU A 36 -22.30 -7.46 4.29
CA GLU A 36 -21.12 -7.69 5.14
C GLU A 36 -19.88 -7.86 4.28
N TRP A 37 -18.97 -6.89 4.36
CA TRP A 37 -17.81 -6.83 3.50
C TRP A 37 -16.52 -7.09 4.27
N ARG A 38 -15.66 -7.93 3.71
CA ARG A 38 -14.29 -8.17 4.21
C ARG A 38 -13.28 -7.59 3.24
N LEU A 39 -12.13 -7.18 3.75
CA LEU A 39 -11.01 -6.75 2.93
C LEU A 39 -10.29 -7.97 2.35
N LEU A 40 -10.10 -8.01 1.02
CA LEU A 40 -9.23 -8.98 0.36
C LEU A 40 -7.80 -8.42 0.24
N SER A 41 -7.66 -7.21 -0.29
CA SER A 41 -6.36 -6.55 -0.45
C SER A 41 -6.53 -5.05 -0.69
N TYR A 42 -5.46 -4.28 -0.51
CA TYR A 42 -5.43 -2.88 -0.93
C TYR A 42 -4.04 -2.45 -1.37
N THR A 43 -4.02 -1.30 -2.04
CA THR A 43 -2.84 -0.46 -2.27
C THR A 43 -3.16 0.96 -1.80
N ILE A 44 -2.31 1.51 -0.94
CA ILE A 44 -2.27 2.94 -0.59
C ILE A 44 -1.18 3.59 -1.45
N ASP A 45 -1.55 4.63 -2.18
CA ASP A 45 -0.63 5.39 -3.02
C ASP A 45 -0.29 6.72 -2.34
N LEU A 46 0.98 6.91 -2.02
CA LEU A 46 1.53 8.11 -1.38
C LEU A 46 2.46 8.87 -2.34
N THR A 47 2.41 8.57 -3.64
CA THR A 47 3.34 9.12 -4.62
C THR A 47 3.27 10.65 -4.66
N ALA A 48 2.06 11.21 -4.70
CA ALA A 48 1.83 12.66 -4.67
C ALA A 48 2.33 13.30 -3.37
N ALA A 49 2.12 12.66 -2.22
CA ALA A 49 2.58 13.15 -0.92
C ALA A 49 4.12 13.06 -0.75
N SER A 50 4.77 12.17 -1.50
CA SER A 50 6.22 11.95 -1.45
C SER A 50 7.04 12.87 -2.37
N GLN A 51 6.37 13.69 -3.18
CA GLN A 51 7.04 14.69 -4.02
C GLN A 51 7.34 15.95 -3.21
N PRO A 52 8.56 16.51 -3.30
CA PRO A 52 8.79 17.87 -2.84
C PRO A 52 7.83 18.82 -3.56
N ALA A 53 7.29 19.81 -2.86
CA ALA A 53 6.49 20.86 -3.49
C ALA A 53 7.36 21.65 -4.48
N THR A 54 7.41 21.21 -5.74
CA THR A 54 8.00 22.00 -6.81
C THR A 54 7.14 23.25 -6.95
N LYS A 55 7.68 24.42 -6.58
CA LYS A 55 7.06 25.71 -6.91
C LYS A 55 6.73 25.69 -8.41
N PRO A 56 5.56 26.17 -8.85
CA PRO A 56 5.23 26.23 -10.26
C PRO A 56 6.31 27.07 -10.96
N ALA A 57 7.16 26.42 -11.76
CA ALA A 57 7.97 27.12 -12.72
C ALA A 57 6.99 27.66 -13.78
N GLU A 58 6.90 28.98 -13.85
CA GLU A 58 6.12 29.71 -14.83
C GLU A 58 6.58 29.30 -16.24
N LYS A 59 5.79 28.43 -16.90
CA LYS A 59 6.07 28.05 -18.28
C LYS A 59 5.65 29.22 -19.19
N PRO A 60 6.53 29.75 -20.05
CA PRO A 60 6.11 30.74 -21.03
C PRO A 60 5.10 30.11 -21.99
N ALA A 61 4.00 30.82 -22.22
CA ALA A 61 2.90 30.39 -23.06
C ALA A 61 3.37 30.16 -24.52
N ARG A 62 3.57 28.91 -24.91
CA ARG A 62 3.68 28.53 -26.33
C ARG A 62 2.28 28.27 -26.87
N LYS A 63 1.78 29.24 -27.66
CA LYS A 63 0.59 29.08 -28.50
C LYS A 63 0.84 27.95 -29.50
N GLY A 64 0.12 26.83 -29.35
CA GLY A 64 0.20 25.67 -30.24
C GLY A 64 -1.14 24.94 -30.27
N GLY A 65 -1.82 25.01 -31.42
CA GLY A 65 -3.25 24.78 -31.59
C GLY A 65 -3.76 23.35 -31.31
N LEU A 66 -5.03 23.32 -30.88
CA LEU A 66 -5.88 22.15 -30.59
C LEU A 66 -5.97 21.09 -31.70
N PHE A 67 -5.56 21.41 -32.92
CA PHE A 67 -5.56 20.46 -34.03
C PHE A 67 -4.49 19.37 -33.92
N ARG A 68 -3.41 19.57 -33.14
CA ARG A 68 -2.35 18.54 -33.01
C ARG A 68 -2.73 17.37 -32.08
N ARG A 69 -3.76 17.54 -31.24
CA ARG A 69 -4.22 16.52 -30.28
C ARG A 69 -5.20 15.50 -30.87
N LEU A 70 -5.74 15.74 -32.06
CA LEU A 70 -6.71 14.84 -32.69
C LEU A 70 -6.07 13.89 -33.74
N PHE A 71 -4.84 14.17 -34.19
CA PHE A 71 -4.18 13.36 -35.23
C PHE A 71 -3.13 12.37 -34.71
N SER A 72 -2.90 12.27 -33.39
CA SER A 72 -1.91 11.34 -32.82
C SER A 72 -2.45 9.92 -32.56
N SER A 73 -3.65 9.57 -33.04
CA SER A 73 -4.27 8.26 -32.81
C SER A 73 -4.12 7.26 -33.98
N VAL A 74 -3.41 7.58 -35.07
CA VAL A 74 -3.29 6.67 -36.24
C VAL A 74 -1.86 6.46 -36.76
N ALA A 75 -0.89 7.30 -36.42
CA ALA A 75 0.50 7.08 -36.81
C ALA A 75 1.35 6.83 -35.56
N GLY A 76 1.78 5.58 -35.38
CA GLY A 76 2.87 5.24 -34.47
C GLY A 76 4.12 5.96 -34.96
N SER A 77 4.49 7.03 -34.27
CA SER A 77 5.79 7.66 -34.41
C SER A 77 6.27 8.04 -33.01
N ASP A 78 7.31 7.31 -32.63
CA ASP A 78 8.14 7.39 -31.45
C ASP A 78 8.96 8.69 -31.51
N ASP A 79 8.46 9.75 -30.85
CA ASP A 79 9.25 10.93 -30.51
C ASP A 79 9.31 11.02 -28.99
N GLY A 80 10.47 10.61 -28.46
CA GLY A 80 10.79 10.52 -27.05
C GLY A 80 10.76 11.88 -26.35
N ASP A 81 9.61 12.20 -25.79
CA ASP A 81 9.50 13.00 -24.58
C ASP A 81 8.81 12.09 -23.56
N SER A 82 9.60 11.17 -22.97
CA SER A 82 9.07 10.28 -21.94
C SER A 82 8.61 11.16 -20.79
N ILE A 83 7.29 11.34 -20.67
CA ILE A 83 6.68 11.85 -19.46
C ILE A 83 7.16 10.90 -18.35
N SER A 84 8.19 11.33 -17.62
CA SER A 84 8.73 10.58 -16.49
C SER A 84 7.60 10.46 -15.49
N THR A 85 6.90 9.33 -15.52
CA THR A 85 5.85 9.05 -14.55
C THR A 85 6.52 9.00 -13.17
N PRO A 86 5.97 9.72 -12.17
CA PRO A 86 6.56 9.69 -10.85
C PRO A 86 6.72 8.27 -10.36
N ARG A 87 7.94 7.91 -9.93
CA ARG A 87 8.19 6.58 -9.37
C ARG A 87 7.34 6.39 -8.11
N PRO A 88 6.62 5.26 -7.97
CA PRO A 88 5.57 5.15 -6.98
C PRO A 88 6.12 5.07 -5.55
N THR A 89 5.51 5.81 -4.63
CA THR A 89 5.65 5.55 -3.19
C THR A 89 4.35 4.92 -2.74
N MET A 90 4.37 3.64 -2.42
CA MET A 90 3.14 2.89 -2.16
C MET A 90 3.36 1.74 -1.18
N ILE A 91 2.26 1.28 -0.63
CA ILE A 91 2.19 0.06 0.17
C ILE A 91 0.98 -0.75 -0.27
N SER A 92 1.19 -2.04 -0.47
CA SER A 92 0.12 -3.01 -0.72
C SER A 92 0.09 -4.05 0.38
N ALA A 93 -1.11 -4.51 0.73
CA ALA A 93 -1.31 -5.51 1.76
C ALA A 93 -2.50 -6.41 1.45
N ALA A 94 -2.48 -7.61 2.02
CA ALA A 94 -3.55 -8.58 1.97
C ALA A 94 -4.33 -8.60 3.29
N GLY A 95 -5.66 -8.67 3.20
CA GLY A 95 -6.52 -8.97 4.35
C GLY A 95 -6.30 -10.42 4.80
N THR A 96 -6.50 -10.67 6.09
CA THR A 96 -6.40 -12.02 6.68
C THR A 96 -7.78 -12.64 6.87
N ARG A 97 -7.81 -13.95 7.17
CA ARG A 97 -9.06 -14.64 7.52
C ARG A 97 -9.70 -14.09 8.80
N ASP A 98 -8.89 -13.48 9.68
CA ASP A 98 -9.35 -12.89 10.94
C ASP A 98 -9.93 -11.48 10.78
N TYR A 99 -9.85 -10.90 9.57
CA TYR A 99 -10.40 -9.58 9.27
C TYR A 99 -11.90 -9.54 9.56
N LYS A 100 -12.32 -8.67 10.47
CA LYS A 100 -13.72 -8.57 10.87
C LYS A 100 -14.55 -7.92 9.75
N PRO A 101 -15.70 -8.53 9.37
CA PRO A 101 -16.55 -7.95 8.35
C PRO A 101 -17.10 -6.60 8.81
N VAL A 102 -17.27 -5.69 7.86
CA VAL A 102 -17.88 -4.38 8.04
C VAL A 102 -19.30 -4.41 7.46
N THR A 103 -20.29 -4.13 8.30
CA THR A 103 -21.70 -4.07 7.88
C THR A 103 -22.02 -2.71 7.25
N VAL A 104 -22.42 -2.71 5.99
CA VAL A 104 -22.89 -1.51 5.28
C VAL A 104 -24.41 -1.50 5.26
N LYS A 105 -25.01 -0.40 5.71
CA LYS A 105 -26.46 -0.18 5.73
C LYS A 105 -26.86 1.04 4.92
N LYS A 106 -28.12 1.06 4.48
CA LYS A 106 -28.71 2.21 3.78
C LYS A 106 -28.55 3.49 4.58
N GLY A 107 -28.08 4.56 3.94
CA GLY A 107 -27.96 5.89 4.56
C GLY A 107 -26.78 6.04 5.53
N GLU A 108 -26.03 4.97 5.83
CA GLU A 108 -24.89 5.02 6.74
C GLU A 108 -23.56 5.12 5.97
N THR A 109 -22.58 5.77 6.60
CA THR A 109 -21.17 5.71 6.20
C THR A 109 -20.38 5.05 7.32
N VAL A 110 -19.87 3.86 7.07
CA VAL A 110 -19.11 3.07 8.04
C VAL A 110 -17.62 3.11 7.71
N GLU A 111 -16.77 2.90 8.71
CA GLU A 111 -15.33 2.82 8.47
C GLU A 111 -14.93 1.44 7.96
N LEU A 112 -14.10 1.42 6.91
CA LEU A 112 -13.45 0.22 6.42
C LEU A 112 -11.99 0.25 6.89
N PRO A 113 -11.64 -0.43 8.01
CA PRO A 113 -10.35 -0.27 8.65
C PRO A 113 -9.26 -1.04 7.89
N PHE A 114 -8.23 -0.33 7.45
CA PHE A 114 -6.98 -0.89 6.94
C PHE A 114 -5.96 0.24 6.77
N GLY A 115 -4.70 -0.11 6.56
CA GLY A 115 -3.59 0.81 6.45
C GLY A 115 -2.94 1.14 7.80
N PRO A 116 -2.29 2.30 7.92
CA PRO A 116 -1.49 2.63 9.09
C PRO A 116 -2.29 2.79 10.40
N PRO A 117 -1.64 2.62 11.57
CA PRO A 117 -0.21 2.40 11.75
C PRO A 117 0.23 0.97 11.40
N TYR A 118 1.42 0.85 10.82
CA TYR A 118 2.05 -0.44 10.54
C TYR A 118 2.96 -0.85 11.69
N LYS A 119 2.95 -2.13 12.04
CA LYS A 119 3.76 -2.71 13.12
C LYS A 119 4.60 -3.86 12.59
N PRO A 120 5.94 -3.84 12.78
CA PRO A 120 6.76 -5.00 12.47
C PRO A 120 6.48 -6.10 13.51
N ALA A 121 6.40 -7.34 13.05
CA ALA A 121 6.33 -8.52 13.90
C ALA A 121 7.36 -9.54 13.41
N VAL A 122 8.24 -9.95 14.30
CA VAL A 122 9.22 -11.01 14.05
C VAL A 122 8.59 -12.35 14.44
N ARG A 123 8.70 -13.34 13.56
CA ARG A 123 8.23 -14.71 13.80
C ARG A 123 9.44 -15.64 13.75
N VAL A 124 9.43 -16.64 14.62
CA VAL A 124 10.35 -17.78 14.51
C VAL A 124 9.69 -18.80 13.60
N GLU A 125 10.19 -18.92 12.37
CA GLU A 125 9.67 -19.89 11.40
C GLU A 125 10.19 -21.29 11.71
N GLU A 126 11.45 -21.39 12.11
CA GLU A 126 12.11 -22.66 12.37
C GLU A 126 13.09 -22.54 13.54
N TRP A 127 13.06 -23.54 14.43
CA TRP A 127 14.09 -23.73 15.45
C TRP A 127 14.69 -25.14 15.33
N ARG A 128 15.95 -25.21 14.92
CA ARG A 128 16.71 -26.47 14.80
C ARG A 128 17.71 -26.57 15.94
N ARG A 129 17.26 -27.09 17.09
CA ARG A 129 18.11 -27.28 18.28
C ARG A 129 19.38 -28.09 18.01
N SER A 130 19.33 -29.08 17.11
CA SER A 130 20.52 -29.90 16.75
C SER A 130 21.56 -29.16 15.92
N LYS A 131 21.19 -28.04 15.28
CA LYS A 131 22.06 -27.20 14.45
C LYS A 131 22.31 -25.82 15.07
N ASP A 132 21.80 -25.59 16.28
CA ASP A 132 21.81 -24.30 16.97
C ASP A 132 21.39 -23.13 16.05
N ARG A 133 20.30 -23.33 15.29
CA ARG A 133 19.82 -22.38 14.28
C ARG A 133 18.38 -21.98 14.54
N ALA A 134 18.15 -20.67 14.62
CA ALA A 134 16.84 -20.04 14.46
C ALA A 134 16.70 -19.48 13.04
N GLU A 135 15.53 -19.65 12.45
CA GLU A 135 15.11 -18.91 11.26
C GLU A 135 14.03 -17.92 11.65
N LEU A 136 14.30 -16.65 11.36
CA LEU A 136 13.43 -15.54 11.70
C LEU A 136 12.83 -14.96 10.42
N SER A 137 11.52 -14.77 10.40
CA SER A 137 10.85 -13.95 9.40
C SER A 137 10.35 -12.66 10.04
N MET A 138 10.19 -11.61 9.23
CA MET A 138 9.55 -10.38 9.65
C MET A 138 8.35 -10.11 8.75
N VAL A 139 7.20 -9.84 9.35
CA VAL A 139 6.01 -9.35 8.66
C VAL A 139 5.70 -7.94 9.13
N LEU A 140 5.23 -7.09 8.20
CA LEU A 140 4.67 -5.80 8.54
C LEU A 140 3.15 -5.92 8.55
N THR A 141 2.53 -5.63 9.69
CA THR A 141 1.08 -5.78 9.89
C THR A 141 0.43 -4.41 9.99
N GLY A 142 -0.69 -4.18 9.29
CA GLY A 142 -1.44 -2.94 9.38
C GLY A 142 -2.48 -2.92 10.51
N SER A 143 -3.25 -1.84 10.57
CA SER A 143 -4.11 -1.50 11.72
C SER A 143 -5.26 -2.48 11.97
N ALA A 144 -5.67 -3.26 10.98
CA ALA A 144 -6.73 -4.26 11.07
C ALA A 144 -6.21 -5.70 10.91
N GLY A 145 -4.89 -5.91 11.02
CA GLY A 145 -4.28 -7.24 10.93
C GLY A 145 -3.89 -7.67 9.52
N GLU A 146 -4.06 -6.82 8.51
CA GLU A 146 -3.56 -7.02 7.15
C GLU A 146 -2.03 -7.23 7.12
N ILE A 147 -1.56 -8.05 6.18
CA ILE A 147 -0.13 -8.34 5.99
C ILE A 147 0.37 -7.57 4.78
N CYS A 148 1.36 -6.71 4.96
CA CYS A 148 1.98 -5.98 3.85
C CYS A 148 2.71 -6.94 2.91
N THR A 149 2.46 -6.80 1.62
CA THR A 149 3.01 -7.66 0.56
C THR A 149 3.94 -6.92 -0.39
N ASP A 150 3.83 -5.59 -0.48
CA ASP A 150 4.75 -4.74 -1.23
C ASP A 150 4.88 -3.39 -0.54
N LEU A 151 6.09 -2.87 -0.44
CA LEU A 151 6.39 -1.55 0.09
C LEU A 151 7.45 -0.91 -0.80
N ARG A 152 7.12 0.23 -1.39
CA ARG A 152 8.03 1.00 -2.25
C ARG A 152 8.12 2.44 -1.81
N VAL A 153 9.34 2.97 -1.85
CA VAL A 153 9.64 4.39 -1.67
C VAL A 153 10.30 4.90 -2.94
N LYS A 154 9.61 5.79 -3.66
CA LYS A 154 10.06 6.33 -4.95
C LYS A 154 10.48 5.21 -5.93
N GLY A 155 9.69 4.15 -5.99
CA GLY A 155 9.85 2.99 -6.87
C GLY A 155 10.84 1.94 -6.37
N ASN A 156 11.63 2.25 -5.33
CA ASN A 156 12.62 1.34 -4.79
C ASN A 156 12.09 0.61 -3.56
N GLN A 157 12.59 -0.59 -3.34
CA GLN A 157 12.44 -1.28 -2.08
C GLN A 157 13.23 -0.52 -1.00
N PRO A 158 12.67 -0.30 0.21
CA PRO A 158 13.40 0.30 1.31
C PRO A 158 14.64 -0.50 1.71
N ASP A 159 15.49 0.10 2.54
CA ASP A 159 16.60 -0.62 3.14
C ASP A 159 16.08 -1.79 3.99
N ALA A 160 16.80 -2.90 3.89
CA ALA A 160 16.53 -4.10 4.68
C ALA A 160 16.45 -3.78 6.18
N PRO A 161 15.39 -4.21 6.88
CA PRO A 161 15.25 -3.99 8.30
C PRO A 161 16.30 -4.78 9.09
N THR A 162 16.73 -4.21 10.21
CA THR A 162 17.68 -4.84 11.13
C THR A 162 16.95 -5.40 12.36
N PHE A 163 17.58 -6.37 13.02
CA PHE A 163 17.12 -6.87 14.32
C PHE A 163 18.28 -6.94 15.32
N ALA A 164 17.92 -6.99 16.60
CA ALA A 164 18.81 -7.33 17.69
C ALA A 164 18.09 -8.34 18.61
N ILE A 165 18.80 -9.38 19.02
CA ILE A 165 18.36 -10.31 20.07
C ILE A 165 18.96 -9.78 21.37
N VAL A 166 18.10 -9.49 22.34
CA VAL A 166 18.49 -8.86 23.60
C VAL A 166 18.07 -9.76 24.75
N ALA A 167 19.00 -10.07 25.64
CA ALA A 167 18.75 -10.80 26.87
C ALA A 167 17.84 -9.99 27.82
N PRO A 168 17.16 -10.62 28.79
CA PRO A 168 16.29 -9.90 29.74
C PRO A 168 16.99 -8.81 30.56
N ASP A 169 18.30 -8.90 30.75
CA ASP A 169 19.13 -7.91 31.44
C ASP A 169 19.60 -6.76 30.55
N GLY A 170 19.27 -6.79 29.25
CA GLY A 170 19.62 -5.78 28.27
C GLY A 170 20.89 -6.06 27.47
N GLU A 171 21.59 -7.18 27.71
CA GLU A 171 22.74 -7.57 26.90
C GLU A 171 22.31 -7.89 25.46
N VAL A 172 23.02 -7.34 24.46
CA VAL A 172 22.78 -7.67 23.06
C VAL A 172 23.52 -8.96 22.73
N ILE A 173 22.76 -10.03 22.51
CA ILE A 173 23.27 -11.36 22.16
C ILE A 173 23.69 -11.41 20.69
N GLU A 174 22.89 -10.85 19.79
CA GLU A 174 23.11 -10.93 18.34
C GLU A 174 22.48 -9.75 17.61
N ARG A 175 23.02 -9.38 16.44
CA ARG A 175 22.43 -8.40 15.52
C ARG A 175 22.43 -8.95 14.10
N GLY A 176 21.38 -8.68 13.35
CA GLY A 176 21.32 -9.10 11.95
C GLY A 176 20.46 -8.19 11.08
N LYS A 177 20.32 -8.62 9.83
CA LYS A 177 19.45 -8.00 8.82
C LYS A 177 18.48 -9.04 8.30
N PHE A 178 17.24 -8.63 8.05
CA PHE A 178 16.34 -9.43 7.24
C PHE A 178 16.68 -9.25 5.76
N GLU A 179 16.41 -10.29 4.98
CA GLU A 179 16.44 -10.20 3.52
C GLU A 179 15.00 -10.17 3.01
N TYR A 180 14.81 -9.52 1.86
CA TYR A 180 13.54 -9.58 1.16
C TYR A 180 13.47 -10.91 0.39
N GLY A 181 12.40 -11.66 0.61
CA GLY A 181 12.13 -12.94 -0.07
C GLY A 181 11.49 -12.79 -1.43
#